data_AF-A0A8I2B5E9-F1
#
_entry.id   AF-A0A8I2B5E9-F1
#
_cell.length_a   1.000
_cell.length_b   1.000
_cell.length_c   1.000
_cell.angle_alpha   90.00
_cell.angle_beta   90.00
_cell.angle_gamma   90.00
#
_symmetry.space_group_name_H-M   'P 1'
#
loop_
_entity.id
_entity.type
_entity.pdbx_description
1 polymer ?
#
loop_
_entity_poly.entity_id
_entity_poly.type
_entity_poly.pdbx_seq_one_letter_code
_entity_poly.pdbx_strand_id
1 'polypeptide(L)'
;MKKRLALSISITALLSGCDSSIDCNSASVIEQLKPEITSGVQSDFDYTSSFYDSLSEKNGAVIDITGTKVTSGEDKTTQQCDYRFIIRPAVPGAMEIYNVEPLSVRLTEKNGKISVVSLSNIKNDIMKMIKSDKMASKEGAKPTEKQAELIDKEKKENEIKEKARKEEERLAAEKKQKLKKEREELVSKFTQVSQDSYNLMPAEDLVIFQVVNGDFNLTDEQYLEHFSSAYRKETDPFKRDDIKNDELKRIKEEFSRFQKGQPVYIKFPLAFINASFKNVNFLGQSQQEFSHYVGAEIGNFDYKSELAKGFDVSNNTLDLSKTEYKKLCSYEGMKEGEKHSFSTNVTNLQVVINSENNLAPCIIKFKDRDEAKYVYGAINNSDNRLGFEMSLYLDGTSADDKLNAYNSNLVFVLREQDGSVRRYVPTSK
;
A
#
# COMPACT_ATOMS: atom_id res chain seq x y z
N MET A 1 -39.63 -41.17 -73.42
CA MET A 1 -39.69 -42.57 -72.94
C MET A 1 -39.87 -42.57 -71.43
N LYS A 2 -40.90 -43.25 -70.94
CA LYS A 2 -41.30 -43.41 -69.52
C LYS A 2 -41.49 -44.91 -69.26
N LYS A 3 -41.13 -45.37 -68.04
CA LYS A 3 -41.65 -46.50 -67.22
C LYS A 3 -40.46 -47.16 -66.49
N ARG A 4 -40.37 -47.22 -65.15
CA ARG A 4 -41.16 -47.87 -64.07
C ARG A 4 -40.84 -49.37 -63.84
N LEU A 5 -40.73 -49.72 -62.54
CA LEU A 5 -40.70 -51.04 -61.86
C LEU A 5 -39.38 -51.85 -61.93
N ALA A 6 -39.01 -52.70 -60.97
CA ALA A 6 -39.35 -52.96 -59.56
C ALA A 6 -38.46 -54.12 -59.05
N LEU A 7 -38.25 -54.15 -57.74
CA LEU A 7 -37.83 -55.26 -56.84
C LEU A 7 -37.76 -56.70 -57.43
N SER A 8 -36.68 -57.39 -57.08
CA SER A 8 -36.70 -58.83 -56.80
C SER A 8 -35.83 -59.08 -55.56
N ILE A 9 -36.49 -59.28 -54.43
CA ILE A 9 -35.89 -59.73 -53.17
C ILE A 9 -35.72 -61.24 -53.29
N SER A 10 -34.49 -61.74 -53.11
CA SER A 10 -34.24 -63.13 -52.77
C SER A 10 -33.82 -63.21 -51.32
N ILE A 11 -34.77 -63.60 -50.47
CA ILE A 11 -34.54 -64.02 -49.09
C ILE A 11 -33.79 -65.34 -49.14
N THR A 12 -32.56 -65.37 -48.62
CA THR A 12 -31.92 -66.61 -48.21
C THR A 12 -31.96 -66.64 -46.69
N ALA A 13 -32.94 -67.37 -46.16
CA ALA A 13 -32.98 -67.75 -44.77
C ALA A 13 -31.83 -68.73 -44.50
N LEU A 14 -30.74 -68.24 -43.91
CA LEU A 14 -29.79 -69.07 -43.17
C LEU A 14 -30.20 -69.04 -41.70
N LEU A 15 -30.80 -70.16 -41.27
CA LEU A 15 -30.90 -70.57 -39.89
C LEU A 15 -29.49 -70.66 -39.29
N SER A 16 -29.09 -69.62 -38.56
CA SER A 16 -28.07 -69.67 -37.52
C SER A 16 -28.72 -69.10 -36.27
N GLY A 17 -28.52 -69.76 -35.12
CA GLY A 17 -29.35 -69.58 -33.93
C GLY A 17 -29.49 -68.12 -33.48
N CYS A 18 -30.72 -67.69 -33.21
CA CYS A 18 -30.97 -66.47 -32.45
C CYS A 18 -30.47 -66.68 -31.02
N ASP A 19 -29.23 -66.28 -30.74
CA ASP A 19 -28.85 -65.93 -29.38
C ASP A 19 -29.62 -64.66 -29.01
N SER A 20 -30.61 -64.81 -28.13
CA SER A 20 -31.34 -63.70 -27.52
C SER A 20 -30.42 -62.97 -26.53
N SER A 21 -29.40 -62.27 -27.03
CA SER A 21 -28.47 -61.51 -26.20
C SER A 21 -28.92 -60.07 -26.07
N ILE A 22 -29.06 -59.60 -24.83
CA ILE A 22 -29.34 -58.20 -24.51
C ILE A 22 -28.21 -57.32 -25.07
N ASP A 23 -28.57 -56.26 -25.81
CA ASP A 23 -27.61 -55.26 -26.29
C ASP A 23 -27.12 -54.35 -25.15
N CYS A 24 -25.83 -54.49 -24.82
CA CYS A 24 -25.15 -53.66 -23.81
C CYS A 24 -24.98 -52.18 -24.22
N ASN A 25 -25.26 -51.81 -25.48
CA ASN A 25 -25.21 -50.42 -25.95
C ASN A 25 -26.60 -49.85 -26.26
N SER A 26 -27.66 -50.49 -25.76
CA SER A 26 -29.02 -49.95 -25.88
C SER A 26 -29.09 -48.53 -25.30
N ALA A 27 -29.63 -47.60 -26.08
CA ALA A 27 -29.79 -46.20 -25.68
C ALA A 27 -30.58 -46.06 -24.37
N SER A 28 -31.59 -46.90 -24.15
CA SER A 28 -32.39 -46.87 -22.91
C SER A 28 -31.59 -47.25 -21.67
N VAL A 29 -30.55 -48.09 -21.83
CA VAL A 29 -29.67 -48.51 -20.74
C VAL A 29 -28.61 -47.44 -20.46
N ILE A 30 -28.01 -46.88 -21.51
CA ILE A 30 -27.05 -45.77 -21.38
C ILE A 30 -27.69 -44.59 -20.65
N GLU A 31 -28.91 -44.20 -21.02
CA GLU A 31 -29.64 -43.10 -20.35
C GLU A 31 -30.03 -43.43 -18.90
N GLN A 32 -30.20 -44.71 -18.53
CA GLN A 32 -30.36 -45.11 -17.13
C GLN A 32 -29.05 -45.00 -16.34
N LEU A 33 -27.91 -45.32 -16.96
CA LEU A 33 -26.60 -45.33 -16.29
C LEU A 33 -26.01 -43.94 -16.09
N LYS A 34 -26.21 -43.01 -17.04
CA LYS A 34 -25.69 -41.64 -16.97
C LYS A 34 -25.93 -40.93 -15.62
N PRO A 35 -27.17 -40.79 -15.11
CA PRO A 35 -27.41 -40.06 -13.86
C PRO A 35 -26.78 -40.74 -12.64
N GLU A 36 -26.74 -42.07 -12.60
CA GLU A 36 -26.14 -42.84 -11.51
C GLU A 36 -24.61 -42.73 -11.52
N ILE A 37 -23.98 -42.76 -12.70
CA ILE A 37 -22.54 -42.55 -12.87
C ILE A 37 -22.17 -41.12 -12.46
N THR A 38 -22.89 -40.11 -12.93
CA THR A 38 -22.65 -38.71 -12.56
C THR A 38 -22.81 -38.49 -11.05
N SER A 39 -23.87 -39.04 -10.43
CA SER A 39 -24.08 -38.94 -8.98
C SER A 39 -23.05 -39.71 -8.18
N GLY A 40 -22.59 -40.87 -8.67
CA GLY A 40 -21.51 -41.64 -8.07
C GLY A 40 -20.19 -40.88 -8.08
N VAL A 41 -19.81 -40.29 -9.22
CA VAL A 41 -18.61 -39.45 -9.35
C VAL A 41 -18.69 -38.23 -8.45
N GLN A 42 -19.85 -37.59 -8.35
CA GLN A 42 -20.05 -36.45 -7.44
C GLN A 42 -19.82 -36.80 -5.96
N SER A 43 -20.21 -37.99 -5.51
CA SER A 43 -20.35 -38.30 -4.08
C SER A 43 -19.01 -38.48 -3.32
N ASP A 44 -17.87 -38.42 -4.00
CA ASP A 44 -16.53 -38.51 -3.39
C ASP A 44 -15.72 -37.20 -3.50
N PHE A 45 -16.16 -36.24 -4.34
CA PHE A 45 -15.58 -34.89 -4.37
C PHE A 45 -16.28 -34.02 -3.34
N ASP A 46 -15.61 -33.75 -2.22
CA ASP A 46 -16.07 -32.94 -1.09
C ASP A 46 -16.17 -31.42 -1.42
N TYR A 47 -16.73 -31.06 -2.59
CA TYR A 47 -16.77 -29.69 -3.11
C TYR A 47 -18.17 -29.23 -3.51
N THR A 48 -18.38 -27.93 -3.28
CA THR A 48 -19.51 -27.04 -3.58
C THR A 48 -20.42 -27.42 -4.75
N SER A 49 -21.69 -26.97 -4.69
CA SER A 49 -22.72 -27.14 -5.76
C SER A 49 -22.23 -26.86 -7.19
N SER A 50 -21.20 -26.02 -7.35
CA SER A 50 -20.57 -25.69 -8.63
C SER A 50 -19.91 -26.87 -9.35
N PHE A 51 -19.36 -27.87 -8.64
CA PHE A 51 -18.72 -29.02 -9.31
C PHE A 51 -19.75 -29.99 -9.88
N TYR A 52 -20.87 -30.20 -9.17
CA TYR A 52 -21.99 -30.99 -9.68
C TYR A 52 -22.55 -30.41 -10.96
N ASP A 53 -22.76 -29.09 -10.97
CA ASP A 53 -23.21 -28.37 -12.15
C ASP A 53 -22.24 -28.63 -13.32
N SER A 54 -20.93 -28.69 -13.08
CA SER A 54 -19.97 -28.96 -14.14
C SER A 54 -20.00 -30.38 -14.73
N LEU A 55 -20.54 -31.38 -14.03
CA LEU A 55 -20.66 -32.76 -14.52
C LEU A 55 -21.98 -33.02 -15.26
N SER A 56 -22.88 -32.03 -15.30
CA SER A 56 -24.19 -32.17 -15.95
C SER A 56 -24.10 -31.90 -17.45
N GLU A 57 -24.71 -32.78 -18.26
CA GLU A 57 -24.90 -32.54 -19.71
C GLU A 57 -25.67 -31.24 -19.96
N LYS A 58 -26.58 -30.85 -19.05
CA LYS A 58 -27.33 -29.57 -19.14
C LYS A 58 -26.43 -28.35 -19.09
N ASN A 59 -25.27 -28.47 -18.47
CA ASN A 59 -24.28 -27.40 -18.33
C ASN A 59 -23.11 -27.57 -19.31
N GLY A 60 -23.21 -28.51 -20.25
CA GLY A 60 -22.24 -28.71 -21.34
C GLY A 60 -21.18 -29.78 -21.07
N ALA A 61 -21.35 -30.62 -20.05
CA ALA A 61 -20.52 -31.81 -19.87
C ALA A 61 -20.80 -32.83 -20.99
N VAL A 62 -19.78 -33.58 -21.40
CA VAL A 62 -19.95 -34.69 -22.35
C VAL A 62 -19.69 -36.00 -21.62
N ILE A 63 -20.66 -36.93 -21.68
CA ILE A 63 -20.59 -38.24 -21.01
C ILE A 63 -20.72 -39.33 -22.06
N ASP A 64 -19.61 -40.00 -22.34
CA ASP A 64 -19.58 -41.15 -23.25
C ASP A 64 -19.60 -42.44 -22.43
N ILE A 65 -20.47 -43.39 -22.79
CA ILE A 65 -20.59 -44.70 -22.15
C ILE A 65 -20.59 -45.77 -23.24
N THR A 66 -19.79 -46.81 -23.08
CA THR A 66 -19.72 -47.95 -24.00
C THR A 66 -19.74 -49.26 -23.22
N GLY A 67 -20.67 -50.14 -23.58
CA GLY A 67 -20.87 -51.45 -22.95
C GLY A 67 -20.32 -52.59 -23.81
N THR A 68 -19.77 -53.60 -23.15
CA THR A 68 -19.32 -54.85 -23.78
C THR A 68 -19.93 -56.04 -23.08
N LYS A 69 -20.35 -57.05 -23.85
CA LYS A 69 -20.95 -58.27 -23.30
C LYS A 69 -19.89 -59.14 -22.63
N VAL A 70 -20.15 -59.62 -21.41
CA VAL A 70 -19.32 -60.62 -20.72
C VAL A 70 -19.83 -62.03 -21.08
N THR A 71 -18.94 -62.90 -21.55
CA THR A 71 -19.28 -64.20 -22.16
C THR A 71 -19.56 -65.34 -21.14
N SER A 72 -19.76 -65.05 -19.85
CA SER A 72 -19.95 -66.08 -18.84
C SER A 72 -21.39 -66.17 -18.32
N GLY A 73 -22.00 -67.35 -18.48
CA GLY A 73 -23.27 -67.75 -17.84
C GLY A 73 -24.51 -67.37 -18.63
N GLU A 74 -24.84 -68.19 -19.63
CA GLU A 74 -26.09 -68.07 -20.41
C GLU A 74 -27.28 -68.46 -19.54
N ASP A 75 -27.99 -67.46 -19.03
CA ASP A 75 -29.40 -67.60 -18.67
C ASP A 75 -30.21 -66.67 -19.58
N LYS A 76 -31.31 -67.15 -20.17
CA LYS A 76 -32.01 -66.47 -21.29
C LYS A 76 -32.62 -65.11 -20.94
N THR A 77 -32.56 -64.68 -19.68
CA THR A 77 -33.29 -63.51 -19.15
C THR A 77 -32.40 -62.44 -18.51
N THR A 78 -31.09 -62.71 -18.36
CA THR A 78 -30.13 -61.79 -17.74
C THR A 78 -28.79 -61.81 -18.46
N GLN A 79 -28.18 -60.65 -18.66
CA GLN A 79 -26.88 -60.48 -19.30
C GLN A 79 -25.97 -59.59 -18.45
N GLN A 80 -24.73 -60.01 -18.19
CA GLN A 80 -23.72 -59.13 -17.63
C GLN A 80 -23.02 -58.33 -18.74
N CYS A 81 -22.88 -57.03 -18.52
CA CYS A 81 -22.25 -56.06 -19.41
C CYS A 81 -21.20 -55.26 -18.64
N ASP A 82 -20.03 -55.11 -19.23
CA ASP A 82 -18.92 -54.33 -18.69
C ASP A 82 -18.87 -52.97 -19.39
N TYR A 83 -19.08 -51.90 -18.63
CA TYR A 83 -19.16 -50.53 -19.13
C TYR A 83 -17.89 -49.74 -18.87
N ARG A 84 -17.42 -49.03 -19.90
CA ARG A 84 -16.45 -47.95 -19.76
C ARG A 84 -17.12 -46.62 -20.04
N PHE A 85 -16.74 -45.60 -19.27
CA PHE A 85 -17.26 -44.26 -19.40
C PHE A 85 -16.15 -43.21 -19.33
N ILE A 86 -16.38 -42.09 -20.00
CA ILE A 86 -15.55 -40.90 -19.99
C ILE A 86 -16.47 -39.70 -19.76
N ILE A 87 -16.17 -38.91 -18.72
CA ILE A 87 -16.84 -37.65 -18.41
C ILE A 87 -15.88 -36.51 -18.72
N ARG A 88 -16.33 -35.55 -19.54
CA ARG A 88 -15.65 -34.28 -19.79
C ARG A 88 -16.47 -33.16 -19.12
N PRO A 89 -16.09 -32.71 -17.90
CA PRO A 89 -16.83 -31.67 -17.18
C PRO A 89 -16.75 -30.31 -17.87
N ALA A 90 -17.79 -29.50 -17.74
CA ALA A 90 -17.85 -28.11 -18.23
C ALA A 90 -17.14 -27.11 -17.29
N VAL A 91 -15.86 -27.35 -16.99
CA VAL A 91 -14.99 -26.45 -16.22
C VAL A 91 -13.87 -25.88 -17.09
N PRO A 92 -13.23 -24.76 -16.69
CA PRO A 92 -11.99 -24.32 -17.32
C PRO A 92 -10.90 -25.38 -17.18
N GLY A 93 -10.23 -25.69 -18.29
CA GLY A 93 -9.18 -26.70 -18.37
C GLY A 93 -9.65 -28.00 -19.01
N ALA A 94 -8.74 -28.63 -19.75
CA ALA A 94 -9.00 -29.90 -20.41
C ALA A 94 -8.76 -31.07 -19.45
N MET A 95 -9.82 -31.57 -18.83
CA MET A 95 -9.79 -32.75 -17.97
C MET A 95 -10.82 -33.78 -18.43
N GLU A 96 -10.39 -35.04 -18.50
CA GLU A 96 -11.25 -36.22 -18.69
C GLU A 96 -11.25 -37.05 -17.41
N ILE A 97 -12.41 -37.52 -16.96
CA ILE A 97 -12.57 -38.46 -15.86
C ILE A 97 -13.07 -39.78 -16.44
N TYR A 98 -12.40 -40.88 -16.20
CA TYR A 98 -12.77 -42.18 -16.79
C TYR A 98 -12.45 -43.35 -15.87
N ASN A 99 -13.14 -44.47 -16.07
CA ASN A 99 -12.86 -45.69 -15.31
C ASN A 99 -11.77 -46.55 -15.98
N VAL A 100 -10.78 -46.94 -15.18
CA VAL A 100 -9.64 -47.78 -15.59
C VAL A 100 -10.05 -49.25 -15.66
N GLU A 101 -10.91 -49.68 -14.74
CA GLU A 101 -11.57 -50.98 -14.77
C GLU A 101 -13.04 -50.82 -15.19
N PRO A 102 -13.62 -51.74 -15.98
CA PRO A 102 -15.01 -51.64 -16.39
C PRO A 102 -15.97 -51.73 -15.21
N LEU A 103 -17.07 -50.98 -15.27
CA LEU A 103 -18.21 -51.12 -14.38
C LEU A 103 -19.05 -52.32 -14.83
N SER A 104 -19.04 -53.40 -14.07
CA SER A 104 -19.87 -54.58 -14.36
C SER A 104 -21.32 -54.36 -13.93
N VAL A 105 -22.23 -54.43 -14.90
CA VAL A 105 -23.66 -54.18 -14.73
C VAL A 105 -24.46 -55.36 -15.26
N ARG A 106 -25.44 -55.83 -14.50
CA ARG A 106 -26.38 -56.85 -14.98
C ARG A 106 -27.60 -56.20 -15.60
N LEU A 107 -27.98 -56.66 -16.78
CA LEU A 107 -29.18 -56.26 -17.50
C LEU A 107 -30.20 -57.38 -17.50
N THR A 108 -31.48 -57.04 -17.52
CA THR A 108 -32.59 -57.97 -17.71
C THR A 108 -33.51 -57.45 -18.80
N GLU A 109 -34.12 -58.37 -19.55
CA GLU A 109 -35.13 -58.05 -20.55
C GLU A 109 -36.48 -58.61 -20.12
N LYS A 110 -37.48 -57.72 -19.99
CA LYS A 110 -38.87 -58.10 -19.73
C LYS A 110 -39.79 -57.36 -20.69
N ASN A 111 -40.64 -58.10 -21.41
CA ASN A 111 -41.60 -57.54 -22.38
C ASN A 111 -40.95 -56.60 -23.42
N GLY A 112 -39.75 -56.96 -23.91
CA GLY A 112 -39.00 -56.16 -24.89
C GLY A 112 -38.37 -54.88 -24.32
N LYS A 113 -38.38 -54.68 -23.00
CA LYS A 113 -37.69 -53.57 -22.32
C LYS A 113 -36.46 -54.08 -21.59
N ILE A 114 -35.32 -53.48 -21.89
CA ILE A 114 -34.05 -53.75 -21.21
C ILE A 114 -33.90 -52.80 -20.03
N SER A 115 -33.58 -53.33 -18.86
CA SER A 115 -33.37 -52.54 -17.64
C SER A 115 -32.15 -53.01 -16.86
N VAL A 116 -31.56 -52.09 -16.10
CA VAL A 116 -30.45 -52.39 -15.20
C VAL A 116 -30.98 -53.11 -13.95
N VAL A 117 -30.44 -54.28 -13.66
CA VAL A 117 -30.71 -55.00 -12.41
C VAL A 117 -30.07 -54.22 -11.27
N SER A 118 -30.89 -53.77 -10.32
CA SER A 118 -30.45 -53.00 -9.15
C SER A 118 -29.74 -51.69 -9.50
N LEU A 119 -30.39 -50.85 -10.32
CA LEU A 119 -29.89 -49.52 -10.71
C LEU A 119 -29.36 -48.68 -9.53
N SER A 120 -30.00 -48.76 -8.36
CA SER A 120 -29.59 -48.06 -7.13
C SER A 120 -28.20 -48.47 -6.60
N ASN A 121 -27.65 -49.60 -7.02
CA ASN A 121 -26.32 -50.05 -6.61
C ASN A 121 -25.20 -49.43 -7.47
N ILE A 122 -25.52 -48.95 -8.67
CA ILE A 122 -24.54 -48.38 -9.61
C ILE A 122 -23.79 -47.21 -8.98
N LYS A 123 -24.51 -46.30 -8.33
CA LYS A 123 -23.92 -45.19 -7.58
C LYS A 123 -22.88 -45.68 -6.57
N ASN A 124 -23.24 -46.67 -5.74
CA ASN A 124 -22.36 -47.21 -4.71
C ASN A 124 -21.13 -47.91 -5.31
N ASP A 125 -21.29 -48.56 -6.46
CA ASP A 125 -20.19 -49.24 -7.14
C ASP A 125 -19.22 -48.23 -7.77
N ILE A 126 -19.71 -47.12 -8.32
CA ILE A 126 -18.86 -45.99 -8.76
C ILE A 126 -18.09 -45.40 -7.58
N MET A 127 -18.74 -45.16 -6.44
CA MET A 127 -18.07 -44.67 -5.24
C MET A 127 -16.96 -45.64 -4.76
N LYS A 128 -17.19 -46.95 -4.84
CA LYS A 128 -16.14 -47.95 -4.53
C LYS A 128 -15.00 -47.91 -5.54
N MET A 129 -15.30 -47.74 -6.83
CA MET A 129 -14.28 -47.64 -7.88
C MET A 129 -13.36 -46.43 -7.67
N ILE A 130 -13.91 -45.29 -7.25
CA ILE A 130 -13.12 -44.09 -6.93
C ILE A 130 -12.21 -44.36 -5.74
N LYS A 131 -12.74 -44.92 -4.65
CA LYS A 131 -11.98 -45.25 -3.42
C LYS A 131 -10.94 -46.35 -3.57
N SER A 132 -10.92 -47.05 -4.71
CA SER A 132 -10.00 -48.15 -5.00
C SER A 132 -9.09 -47.86 -6.20
N ASP A 133 -8.92 -46.58 -6.56
CA ASP A 133 -8.08 -46.12 -7.68
C ASP A 133 -8.42 -46.78 -9.04
N LYS A 134 -9.68 -47.21 -9.20
CA LYS A 134 -10.21 -47.77 -10.48
C LYS A 134 -10.75 -46.69 -11.40
N MET A 135 -10.52 -45.44 -11.04
CA MET A 135 -10.84 -44.23 -11.79
C MET A 135 -9.57 -43.40 -11.99
N ALA A 136 -9.47 -42.72 -13.11
CA ALA A 136 -8.35 -41.86 -13.43
C ALA A 136 -8.83 -40.55 -14.05
N SER A 137 -7.98 -39.53 -13.94
CA SER A 137 -8.12 -38.28 -14.67
C SER A 137 -7.01 -38.14 -15.70
N LYS A 138 -7.31 -37.46 -16.81
CA LYS A 138 -6.31 -37.10 -17.83
C LYS A 138 -6.40 -35.61 -18.11
N GLU A 139 -5.30 -34.91 -17.82
CA GLU A 139 -5.10 -33.52 -18.20
C GLU A 139 -4.67 -33.41 -19.68
N GLY A 140 -4.96 -32.28 -20.31
CA GLY A 140 -4.54 -32.01 -21.70
C GLY A 140 -5.35 -32.74 -22.77
N ALA A 141 -6.55 -33.22 -22.43
CA ALA A 141 -7.52 -33.70 -23.41
C ALA A 141 -7.91 -32.59 -24.42
N LYS A 142 -8.58 -32.94 -25.52
CA LYS A 142 -9.14 -31.90 -26.40
C LYS A 142 -10.36 -31.28 -25.70
N PRO A 143 -10.39 -29.94 -25.50
CA PRO A 143 -11.55 -29.30 -24.88
C PRO A 143 -12.82 -29.53 -25.70
N THR A 144 -13.95 -29.67 -25.02
CA THR A 144 -15.27 -29.50 -25.63
C THR A 144 -15.48 -28.04 -26.04
N GLU A 145 -16.47 -27.77 -26.90
CA GLU A 145 -16.81 -26.40 -27.30
C GLU A 145 -17.10 -25.51 -26.08
N LYS A 146 -17.81 -26.06 -25.07
CA LYS A 146 -18.11 -25.32 -23.85
C LYS A 146 -16.88 -25.05 -22.98
N GLN A 147 -15.97 -26.02 -22.86
CA GLN A 147 -14.70 -25.82 -22.16
C GLN A 147 -13.85 -24.76 -22.88
N ALA A 148 -13.81 -24.77 -24.21
CA ALA A 148 -13.07 -23.78 -24.99
C ALA A 148 -13.61 -22.35 -24.79
N GLU A 149 -14.93 -22.16 -24.82
CA GLU A 149 -15.56 -20.85 -24.51
C GLU A 149 -15.18 -20.33 -23.12
N LEU A 150 -15.22 -21.20 -22.11
CA LEU A 150 -14.89 -20.84 -20.73
C LEU A 150 -13.41 -20.47 -20.58
N ILE A 151 -12.52 -21.22 -21.21
CA ILE A 151 -11.07 -20.94 -21.23
C ILE A 151 -10.80 -19.59 -21.88
N ASP A 152 -11.44 -19.28 -23.01
CA ASP A 152 -11.24 -18.00 -23.70
C ASP A 152 -11.80 -16.81 -22.92
N LYS A 153 -12.93 -17.00 -22.25
CA LYS A 153 -13.51 -15.98 -21.36
C LYS A 153 -12.56 -15.68 -20.20
N GLU A 154 -12.05 -16.70 -19.53
CA GLU A 154 -11.11 -16.56 -18.41
C GLU A 154 -9.80 -15.89 -18.85
N LYS A 155 -9.26 -16.25 -20.01
CA LYS A 155 -8.08 -15.58 -20.59
C LYS A 155 -8.34 -14.09 -20.81
N LYS A 156 -9.47 -13.71 -21.42
CA LYS A 156 -9.82 -12.30 -21.65
C LYS A 156 -9.98 -11.53 -20.34
N GLU A 157 -10.63 -12.12 -19.33
CA GLU A 157 -10.78 -11.49 -18.01
C GLU A 157 -9.43 -11.29 -17.31
N ASN A 158 -8.55 -12.29 -17.37
CA ASN A 158 -7.20 -12.19 -16.81
C ASN A 158 -6.34 -11.17 -17.53
N GLU A 159 -6.43 -11.07 -18.86
CA GLU A 159 -5.76 -10.02 -19.64
C GLU A 159 -6.24 -8.62 -19.28
N ILE A 160 -7.55 -8.43 -19.05
CA ILE A 160 -8.10 -7.14 -18.62
C ILE A 160 -7.60 -6.76 -17.22
N LYS A 161 -7.64 -7.70 -16.26
CA LYS A 161 -7.13 -7.47 -14.90
C LYS A 161 -5.64 -7.13 -14.91
N GLU A 162 -4.85 -7.85 -15.69
CA GLU A 162 -3.41 -7.61 -15.77
C GLU A 162 -3.08 -6.28 -16.45
N LYS A 163 -3.83 -5.88 -17.48
CA LYS A 163 -3.70 -4.55 -18.09
C LYS A 163 -4.05 -3.43 -17.10
N ALA A 164 -5.12 -3.59 -16.32
CA ALA A 164 -5.51 -2.62 -15.30
C ALA A 164 -4.43 -2.49 -14.21
N ARG A 165 -3.89 -3.61 -13.72
CA ARG A 165 -2.80 -3.62 -12.74
C ARG A 165 -1.55 -2.89 -13.25
N LYS A 166 -1.13 -3.20 -14.49
CA LYS A 166 0.03 -2.54 -15.10
C LYS A 166 -0.18 -1.03 -15.30
N GLU A 167 -1.40 -0.61 -15.63
CA GLU A 167 -1.72 0.81 -15.76
C GLU A 167 -1.73 1.53 -14.40
N GLU A 168 -2.25 0.90 -13.35
CA GLU A 168 -2.18 1.43 -11.98
C GLU A 168 -0.74 1.56 -11.49
N GLU A 169 0.10 0.54 -11.70
CA GLU A 169 1.53 0.58 -11.39
C GLU A 169 2.25 1.69 -12.17
N ARG A 170 1.92 1.88 -13.46
CA ARG A 170 2.48 2.96 -14.29
C ARG A 170 2.09 4.34 -13.77
N LEU A 171 0.80 4.57 -13.49
CA LEU A 171 0.31 5.84 -12.95
C LEU A 171 0.91 6.16 -11.57
N ALA A 172 1.07 5.16 -10.71
CA ALA A 172 1.73 5.32 -9.42
C ALA A 172 3.22 5.69 -9.58
N ALA A 173 3.94 5.04 -10.50
CA ALA A 173 5.33 5.35 -10.80
C ALA A 173 5.49 6.76 -11.37
N GLU A 174 4.61 7.18 -12.29
CA GLU A 174 4.59 8.53 -12.86
C GLU A 174 4.33 9.60 -11.81
N LYS A 175 3.35 9.37 -10.91
CA LYS A 175 3.09 10.28 -9.79
C LYS A 175 4.29 10.39 -8.86
N LYS A 176 4.94 9.27 -8.52
CA LYS A 176 6.16 9.26 -7.68
C LYS A 176 7.31 10.01 -8.35
N GLN A 177 7.50 9.83 -9.66
CA GLN A 177 8.55 10.53 -10.40
C GLN A 177 8.28 12.04 -10.50
N LYS A 178 7.02 12.44 -10.69
CA LYS A 178 6.63 13.85 -10.71
C LYS A 178 6.90 14.54 -9.37
N LEU A 179 6.46 13.92 -8.27
CA LEU A 179 6.71 14.43 -6.91
C LEU A 179 8.21 14.53 -6.60
N LYS A 180 9.00 13.55 -7.07
CA LYS A 180 10.46 13.60 -6.92
C LYS A 180 11.09 14.79 -7.64
N LYS A 181 10.67 15.07 -8.88
CA LYS A 181 11.15 16.23 -9.65
C LYS A 181 10.76 17.55 -8.99
N GLU A 182 9.50 17.70 -8.57
CA GLU A 182 9.02 18.89 -7.86
C GLU A 182 9.83 19.14 -6.57
N ARG A 183 10.16 18.07 -5.84
CA ARG A 183 11.04 18.13 -4.67
C ARG A 183 12.47 18.51 -5.05
N GLU A 184 13.08 17.92 -6.08
CA GLU A 184 14.43 18.26 -6.54
C GLU A 184 14.54 19.75 -6.93
N GLU A 185 13.53 20.27 -7.64
CA GLU A 185 13.44 21.70 -7.96
C GLU A 185 13.36 22.57 -6.71
N LEU A 186 12.55 22.17 -5.73
CA LEU A 186 12.40 22.90 -4.48
C LEU A 186 13.69 22.86 -3.65
N VAL A 187 14.33 21.69 -3.55
CA VAL A 187 15.63 21.51 -2.92
C VAL A 187 16.69 22.40 -3.56
N SER A 188 16.73 22.45 -4.89
CA SER A 188 17.64 23.35 -5.60
C SER A 188 17.39 24.82 -5.27
N LYS A 189 16.13 25.24 -5.09
CA LYS A 189 15.80 26.64 -4.76
C LYS A 189 16.37 27.06 -3.41
N PHE A 190 16.12 26.30 -2.35
CA PHE A 190 16.52 26.74 -1.01
C PHE A 190 17.99 26.45 -0.68
N THR A 191 18.62 25.46 -1.32
CA THR A 191 20.05 25.16 -1.10
C THR A 191 20.99 26.18 -1.76
N GLN A 192 20.52 26.91 -2.78
CA GLN A 192 21.29 27.98 -3.43
C GLN A 192 21.22 29.32 -2.69
N VAL A 193 20.36 29.45 -1.68
CA VAL A 193 20.18 30.69 -0.93
C VAL A 193 21.33 30.90 0.04
N SER A 194 21.86 32.13 0.04
CA SER A 194 22.93 32.51 0.97
C SER A 194 22.47 32.35 2.41
N GLN A 195 23.36 31.89 3.29
CA GLN A 195 23.07 31.80 4.72
C GLN A 195 22.73 33.16 5.36
N ASP A 196 23.19 34.26 4.76
CA ASP A 196 22.87 35.62 5.20
C ASP A 196 21.41 36.02 4.92
N SER A 197 20.71 35.29 4.05
CA SER A 197 19.28 35.52 3.78
C SER A 197 18.37 34.95 4.88
N TYR A 198 18.88 34.08 5.74
CA TYR A 198 18.13 33.50 6.84
C TYR A 198 18.18 34.42 8.06
N ASN A 199 17.01 34.85 8.52
CA ASN A 199 16.86 35.80 9.62
C ASN A 199 16.06 35.21 10.78
N LEU A 200 16.31 35.71 11.99
CA LEU A 200 15.46 35.39 13.13
C LEU A 200 14.05 35.92 12.85
N MET A 201 13.04 35.05 13.01
CA MET A 201 11.64 35.40 12.80
C MET A 201 10.96 35.58 14.16
N PRO A 202 10.30 36.72 14.43
CA PRO A 202 9.41 36.86 15.57
C PRO A 202 8.30 35.81 15.53
N ALA A 203 7.90 35.29 16.68
CA ALA A 203 6.88 34.24 16.73
C ALA A 203 5.52 34.72 16.22
N GLU A 204 5.19 36.00 16.40
CA GLU A 204 3.99 36.63 15.86
C GLU A 204 3.99 36.67 14.33
N ASP A 205 5.15 36.91 13.72
CA ASP A 205 5.31 36.92 12.26
C ASP A 205 5.08 35.53 11.66
N LEU A 206 5.41 34.45 12.38
CA LEU A 206 5.12 33.09 11.97
C LEU A 206 3.61 32.78 12.01
N VAL A 207 2.87 33.33 12.99
CA VAL A 207 1.41 33.21 13.06
C VAL A 207 0.77 33.94 11.87
N ILE A 208 1.22 35.16 11.57
CA ILE A 208 0.74 35.91 10.41
C ILE A 208 1.02 35.11 9.13
N PHE A 209 2.24 34.57 8.99
CA PHE A 209 2.61 33.71 7.86
C PHE A 209 1.69 32.49 7.72
N GLN A 210 1.35 31.82 8.82
CA GLN A 210 0.41 30.71 8.83
C GLN A 210 -0.99 31.14 8.37
N VAL A 211 -1.49 32.27 8.85
CA VAL A 211 -2.83 32.76 8.48
C VAL A 211 -2.90 33.13 6.99
N VAL A 212 -1.86 33.78 6.46
CA VAL A 212 -1.78 34.15 5.03
C VAL A 212 -1.73 32.91 4.12
N ASN A 213 -1.05 31.85 4.56
CA ASN A 213 -0.90 30.63 3.78
C ASN A 213 -2.00 29.59 4.01
N GLY A 214 -2.75 29.72 5.10
CA GLY A 214 -3.92 28.90 5.37
C GLY A 214 -5.14 29.31 4.54
N ASP A 215 -6.23 28.59 4.75
CA ASP A 215 -7.54 28.89 4.16
C ASP A 215 -8.43 29.61 5.18
N PHE A 216 -7.85 30.58 5.88
CA PHE A 216 -8.58 31.43 6.83
C PHE A 216 -9.24 32.59 6.10
N ASN A 217 -10.55 32.74 6.26
CA ASN A 217 -11.29 33.91 5.79
C ASN A 217 -11.72 34.76 7.00
N LEU A 218 -10.79 35.54 7.53
CA LEU A 218 -11.02 36.37 8.71
C LEU A 218 -11.79 37.65 8.34
N THR A 219 -12.83 37.95 9.10
CA THR A 219 -13.50 39.26 9.07
C THR A 219 -12.64 40.32 9.75
N ASP A 220 -12.89 41.61 9.47
CA ASP A 220 -12.18 42.72 10.12
C ASP A 220 -12.27 42.64 11.66
N GLU A 221 -13.42 42.24 12.21
CA GLU A 221 -13.57 42.06 13.66
C GLU A 221 -12.68 40.91 14.18
N GLN A 222 -12.54 39.82 13.42
CA GLN A 222 -11.64 38.72 13.78
C GLN A 222 -10.17 39.15 13.69
N TYR A 223 -9.78 39.97 12.71
CA TYR A 223 -8.43 40.54 12.68
C TYR A 223 -8.13 41.34 13.95
N LEU A 224 -9.05 42.21 14.36
CA LEU A 224 -8.90 43.00 15.58
C LEU A 224 -8.86 42.13 16.84
N GLU A 225 -9.80 41.21 16.97
CA GLU A 225 -9.87 40.29 18.10
C GLU A 225 -8.65 39.37 18.20
N HIS A 226 -8.00 38.98 17.10
CA HIS A 226 -6.81 38.12 17.16
C HIS A 226 -5.49 38.90 17.23
N PHE A 227 -5.37 40.04 16.53
CA PHE A 227 -4.08 40.72 16.31
C PHE A 227 -3.99 42.14 16.88
N SER A 228 -5.04 42.68 17.53
CA SER A 228 -4.95 43.94 18.28
C SER A 228 -5.19 43.73 19.78
N SER A 229 -4.10 43.77 20.55
CA SER A 229 -4.21 43.74 22.00
C SER A 229 -4.84 45.02 22.57
N ALA A 230 -4.65 46.17 21.91
CA ALA A 230 -5.26 47.44 22.30
C ALA A 230 -6.78 47.38 22.14
N TYR A 231 -7.26 46.90 20.99
CA TYR A 231 -8.68 46.72 20.72
C TYR A 231 -9.36 45.76 21.69
N ARG A 232 -8.73 44.60 21.95
CA ARG A 232 -9.24 43.60 22.90
C ARG A 232 -9.35 44.12 24.34
N LYS A 233 -8.38 44.93 24.78
CA LYS A 233 -8.28 45.39 26.17
C LYS A 233 -9.11 46.64 26.44
N GLU A 234 -9.52 47.38 25.41
CA GLU A 234 -10.35 48.56 25.57
C GLU A 234 -11.79 48.16 25.94
N THR A 235 -12.24 48.66 27.09
CA THR A 235 -13.56 48.38 27.65
C THR A 235 -14.56 49.49 27.38
N ASP A 236 -14.08 50.70 27.09
CA ASP A 236 -14.92 51.83 26.69
C ASP A 236 -15.36 51.65 25.22
N PRO A 237 -16.66 51.48 24.95
CA PRO A 237 -17.15 51.20 23.61
C PRO A 237 -16.87 52.34 22.62
N PHE A 238 -16.79 53.60 23.08
CA PHE A 238 -16.52 54.73 22.20
C PHE A 238 -15.05 54.78 21.80
N LYS A 239 -14.13 54.59 22.76
CA LYS A 239 -12.69 54.52 22.46
C LYS A 239 -12.33 53.30 21.63
N ARG A 240 -13.02 52.18 21.87
CA ARG A 240 -12.84 50.96 21.08
C ARG A 240 -13.23 51.18 19.62
N ASP A 241 -14.29 51.95 19.35
CA ASP A 241 -14.66 52.33 17.98
C ASP A 241 -13.67 53.33 17.37
N ASP A 242 -13.19 54.30 18.16
CA ASP A 242 -12.20 55.30 17.72
C ASP A 242 -10.89 54.65 17.23
N ILE A 243 -10.39 53.62 17.92
CA ILE A 243 -9.13 52.95 17.54
C ILE A 243 -9.30 51.88 16.46
N LYS A 244 -10.54 51.52 16.10
CA LYS A 244 -10.87 50.36 15.24
C LYS A 244 -10.18 50.43 13.89
N ASN A 245 -10.32 51.56 13.19
CA ASN A 245 -9.81 51.71 11.83
C ASN A 245 -8.29 51.79 11.79
N ASP A 246 -7.68 52.46 12.78
CA ASP A 246 -6.22 52.60 12.87
C ASP A 246 -5.56 51.25 13.19
N GLU A 247 -6.12 50.49 14.12
CA GLU A 247 -5.63 49.14 14.44
C GLU A 247 -5.82 48.16 13.27
N LEU A 248 -6.96 48.22 12.56
CA LEU A 248 -7.17 47.42 11.35
C LEU A 248 -6.14 47.75 10.27
N LYS A 249 -5.85 49.04 10.06
CA LYS A 249 -4.86 49.48 9.08
C LYS A 249 -3.47 48.95 9.45
N ARG A 250 -3.04 49.10 10.71
CA ARG A 250 -1.77 48.54 11.21
C ARG A 250 -1.68 47.04 10.97
N ILE A 251 -2.70 46.28 11.35
CA ILE A 251 -2.72 44.82 11.18
C ILE A 251 -2.62 44.45 9.68
N LYS A 252 -3.41 45.09 8.81
CA LYS A 252 -3.38 44.80 7.37
C LYS A 252 -2.02 45.13 6.74
N GLU A 253 -1.36 46.20 7.20
CA GLU A 253 0.01 46.54 6.81
C GLU A 253 1.01 45.46 7.27
N GLU A 254 0.89 44.93 8.49
CA GLU A 254 1.73 43.84 8.98
C GLU A 254 1.55 42.55 8.16
N PHE A 255 0.31 42.20 7.81
CA PHE A 255 -0.02 41.06 6.96
C PHE A 255 0.51 41.21 5.53
N SER A 256 0.55 42.43 4.99
CA SER A 256 1.02 42.70 3.63
C SER A 256 2.49 42.33 3.37
N ARG A 257 3.29 42.14 4.44
CA ARG A 257 4.67 41.63 4.37
C ARG A 257 4.75 40.20 3.85
N PHE A 258 3.65 39.45 3.94
CA PHE A 258 3.58 38.07 3.50
C PHE A 258 2.60 37.94 2.33
N GLN A 259 2.93 37.06 1.38
CA GLN A 259 2.08 36.75 0.25
C GLN A 259 1.78 35.25 0.25
N LYS A 260 0.54 34.88 -0.06
CA LYS A 260 0.09 33.47 -0.07
C LYS A 260 0.95 32.67 -1.07
N GLY A 261 1.48 31.54 -0.61
CA GLY A 261 2.35 30.63 -1.36
C GLY A 261 3.79 31.13 -1.54
N GLN A 262 4.16 32.30 -1.01
CA GLN A 262 5.56 32.75 -1.01
C GLN A 262 6.32 32.15 0.18
N PRO A 263 7.57 31.69 -0.02
CA PRO A 263 8.34 31.11 1.05
C PRO A 263 9.00 32.14 1.96
N VAL A 264 9.44 31.68 3.14
CA VAL A 264 10.27 32.45 4.07
C VAL A 264 11.49 31.66 4.53
N TYR A 265 12.57 32.39 4.80
CA TYR A 265 13.86 31.85 5.22
C TYR A 265 14.12 32.22 6.69
N ILE A 266 14.04 31.23 7.57
CA ILE A 266 14.09 31.40 9.01
C ILE A 266 15.40 30.83 9.54
N LYS A 267 16.16 31.66 10.24
CA LYS A 267 17.21 31.20 11.15
C LYS A 267 16.52 30.75 12.43
N PHE A 268 16.48 29.45 12.67
CA PHE A 268 15.78 28.82 13.77
C PHE A 268 16.78 28.46 14.87
N PRO A 269 16.88 29.28 15.94
CA PRO A 269 17.81 29.04 17.02
C PRO A 269 17.32 27.95 17.97
N LEU A 270 18.22 27.06 18.36
CA LEU A 270 18.01 25.99 19.34
C LEU A 270 19.04 26.14 20.46
N ALA A 271 18.64 26.76 21.56
CA ALA A 271 19.50 26.92 22.73
C ALA A 271 19.45 25.66 23.63
N PHE A 272 20.59 25.25 24.18
CA PHE A 272 20.65 24.24 25.24
C PHE A 272 20.42 24.92 26.60
N ILE A 273 19.18 25.29 26.90
CA ILE A 273 18.88 26.12 28.07
C ILE A 273 18.98 25.29 29.36
N ASN A 274 19.77 25.77 30.31
CA ASN A 274 19.53 25.57 31.74
C ASN A 274 18.84 26.84 32.27
N ALA A 275 17.82 26.70 33.12
CA ALA A 275 16.89 27.74 33.57
C ALA A 275 17.51 28.86 34.44
N SER A 276 18.80 29.15 34.31
CA SER A 276 19.51 30.16 35.10
C SER A 276 20.49 30.95 34.24
N PHE A 277 19.96 31.70 33.28
CA PHE A 277 20.74 32.73 32.60
C PHE A 277 20.87 33.95 33.52
N LYS A 278 22.10 34.30 33.91
CA LYS A 278 22.37 35.58 34.55
C LYS A 278 22.68 36.72 33.58
N ASN A 279 23.06 36.48 32.30
CA ASN A 279 23.42 37.59 31.38
C ASN A 279 23.01 37.44 29.88
N VAL A 280 23.52 36.50 29.05
CA VAL A 280 23.18 36.40 27.59
C VAL A 280 23.28 34.97 27.02
N ASN A 281 22.54 34.66 25.95
CA ASN A 281 22.55 33.37 25.23
C ASN A 281 23.65 33.28 24.16
N PHE A 282 23.70 32.17 23.39
CA PHE A 282 24.68 31.96 22.31
C PHE A 282 24.59 32.99 21.17
N LEU A 283 23.42 33.61 20.94
CA LEU A 283 23.24 34.73 20.02
C LEU A 283 23.67 36.08 20.60
N GLY A 284 23.92 36.16 21.91
CA GLY A 284 24.29 37.39 22.61
C GLY A 284 23.08 38.21 23.07
N GLN A 285 21.91 37.59 23.10
CA GLN A 285 20.65 38.20 23.51
C GLN A 285 20.32 37.80 24.95
N SER A 286 19.66 38.69 25.68
CA SER A 286 19.02 38.35 26.95
C SER A 286 17.91 37.31 26.75
N GLN A 287 17.50 36.63 27.83
CA GLN A 287 16.38 35.68 27.75
C GLN A 287 15.09 36.35 27.28
N GLN A 288 14.85 37.58 27.71
CA GLN A 288 13.68 38.36 27.31
C GLN A 288 13.71 38.68 25.82
N GLU A 289 14.86 39.09 25.27
CA GLU A 289 14.97 39.35 23.82
C GLU A 289 14.81 38.07 23.01
N PHE A 290 15.41 36.96 23.49
CA PHE A 290 15.41 35.69 22.78
C PHE A 290 14.03 35.03 22.71
N SER A 291 13.23 35.12 23.78
CA SER A 291 11.96 34.39 23.89
C SER A 291 10.90 34.78 22.85
N HIS A 292 11.08 35.90 22.15
CA HIS A 292 10.14 36.37 21.12
C HIS A 292 10.38 35.72 19.75
N TYR A 293 11.48 34.98 19.56
CA TYR A 293 11.80 34.38 18.27
C TYR A 293 11.33 32.93 18.17
N VAL A 294 10.91 32.55 16.96
CA VAL A 294 10.59 31.17 16.59
C VAL A 294 11.77 30.26 16.92
N GLY A 295 11.53 29.19 17.69
CA GLY A 295 12.55 28.20 18.07
C GLY A 295 13.21 28.42 19.44
N ALA A 296 13.09 29.61 20.01
CA ALA A 296 13.65 29.95 21.32
C ALA A 296 13.11 29.09 22.48
N GLU A 297 11.97 28.46 22.27
CA GLU A 297 11.13 27.82 23.30
C GLU A 297 11.43 26.33 23.48
N ILE A 298 12.19 25.74 22.55
CA ILE A 298 12.51 24.31 22.53
C ILE A 298 13.62 23.96 23.54
N GLY A 299 14.06 24.95 24.33
CA GLY A 299 15.11 24.85 25.34
C GLY A 299 14.74 24.09 26.61
N ASN A 300 14.12 22.92 26.52
CA ASN A 300 14.16 21.92 27.60
C ASN A 300 14.81 20.62 27.12
N PHE A 301 15.76 20.73 26.18
CA PHE A 301 16.66 19.64 25.91
C PHE A 301 17.73 19.56 27.04
N ASP A 302 17.45 18.83 28.11
CA ASP A 302 18.49 18.35 29.05
C ASP A 302 19.30 17.19 28.44
N TYR A 303 20.06 17.50 27.37
CA TYR A 303 20.77 16.51 26.52
C TYR A 303 22.26 16.84 26.39
N LYS A 304 22.85 17.50 27.40
CA LYS A 304 24.28 17.86 27.39
C LYS A 304 25.20 16.65 27.42
N SER A 305 24.87 15.69 28.28
CA SER A 305 25.52 14.37 28.33
C SER A 305 25.34 13.62 27.03
N GLU A 306 24.19 13.76 26.37
CA GLU A 306 23.87 13.12 25.10
C GLU A 306 24.64 13.74 23.92
N LEU A 307 24.86 15.07 23.91
CA LEU A 307 25.70 15.70 22.89
C LEU A 307 27.15 15.22 23.01
N ALA A 308 27.66 15.08 24.24
CA ALA A 308 29.01 14.58 24.49
C ALA A 308 29.21 13.13 23.99
N LYS A 309 28.16 12.30 23.95
CA LYS A 309 28.22 10.92 23.39
C LYS A 309 28.53 10.90 21.89
N GLY A 310 28.23 11.97 21.17
CA GLY A 310 28.51 12.08 19.74
C GLY A 310 29.98 12.32 19.41
N PHE A 311 30.83 12.62 20.39
CA PHE A 311 32.25 12.90 20.12
C PHE A 311 33.02 11.66 19.71
N ASP A 312 33.72 11.76 18.57
CA ASP A 312 34.76 10.84 18.15
C ASP A 312 36.12 11.52 18.25
N VAL A 313 36.82 11.22 19.34
CA VAL A 313 38.15 11.77 19.66
C VAL A 313 39.20 11.35 18.63
N SER A 314 39.03 10.19 17.98
CA SER A 314 40.01 9.69 17.01
C SER A 314 39.98 10.50 15.71
N ASN A 315 38.79 11.01 15.36
CA ASN A 315 38.55 11.76 14.13
C ASN A 315 38.36 13.27 14.34
N ASN A 316 38.40 13.74 15.59
CA ASN A 316 38.09 15.12 15.96
C ASN A 316 36.73 15.57 15.40
N THR A 317 35.70 14.74 15.60
CA THR A 317 34.34 15.03 15.13
C THR A 317 33.32 14.96 16.25
N LEU A 318 32.20 15.66 16.04
CA LEU A 318 30.96 15.50 16.79
C LEU A 318 29.88 15.00 15.82
N ASP A 319 29.45 13.75 16.01
CA ASP A 319 28.47 13.06 15.20
C ASP A 319 27.09 13.08 15.86
N LEU A 320 26.23 13.99 15.39
CA LEU A 320 24.89 14.20 15.93
C LEU A 320 23.95 13.02 15.68
N SER A 321 24.23 12.16 14.69
CA SER A 321 23.39 10.99 14.38
C SER A 321 23.39 9.95 15.50
N LYS A 322 24.44 9.96 16.32
CA LYS A 322 24.61 9.10 17.51
C LYS A 322 24.02 9.72 18.78
N THR A 323 23.37 10.87 18.66
CA THR A 323 22.80 11.63 19.76
C THR A 323 21.30 11.81 19.55
N GLU A 324 20.64 12.36 20.54
CA GLU A 324 19.22 12.73 20.46
C GLU A 324 18.97 13.90 19.48
N TYR A 325 20.03 14.60 19.08
CA TYR A 325 19.99 15.65 18.06
C TYR A 325 19.97 15.11 16.62
N LYS A 326 19.95 13.79 16.40
CA LYS A 326 19.85 13.19 15.07
C LYS A 326 18.64 13.68 14.28
N LYS A 327 17.56 14.09 14.96
CA LYS A 327 16.35 14.66 14.33
C LYS A 327 16.58 16.02 13.66
N LEU A 328 17.67 16.71 14.01
CA LEU A 328 18.02 18.02 13.47
C LEU A 328 18.80 17.93 12.15
N CYS A 329 19.20 16.73 11.72
CA CYS A 329 20.07 16.54 10.56
C CYS A 329 19.71 15.26 9.77
N SER A 330 20.32 15.09 8.60
CA SER A 330 20.18 13.94 7.73
C SER A 330 21.15 12.83 8.13
N TYR A 331 20.64 11.62 8.41
CA TYR A 331 21.47 10.48 8.82
C TYR A 331 21.05 9.16 8.15
N GLU A 332 22.00 8.23 8.07
CA GLU A 332 21.78 6.87 7.58
C GLU A 332 20.80 6.10 8.50
N GLY A 333 19.69 5.63 7.93
CA GLY A 333 18.66 4.87 8.67
C GLY A 333 17.39 5.66 9.01
N MET A 334 17.30 6.92 8.60
CA MET A 334 16.06 7.70 8.64
C MET A 334 15.02 7.11 7.69
N LYS A 335 13.78 6.90 8.14
CA LYS A 335 12.74 6.29 7.29
C LYS A 335 12.06 7.32 6.40
N GLU A 336 11.75 6.93 5.16
CA GLU A 336 10.93 7.75 4.24
C GLU A 336 9.59 8.08 4.93
N GLY A 337 9.20 9.36 4.93
CA GLY A 337 7.97 9.84 5.57
C GLY A 337 8.00 10.04 7.10
N GLU A 338 9.13 9.78 7.77
CA GLU A 338 9.31 10.15 9.18
C GLU A 338 9.17 11.67 9.37
N LYS A 339 8.47 12.11 10.41
CA LYS A 339 8.19 13.53 10.65
C LYS A 339 8.81 14.00 11.96
N HIS A 340 9.44 15.17 11.93
CA HIS A 340 9.94 15.87 13.10
C HIS A 340 9.22 17.20 13.21
N SER A 341 8.49 17.40 14.31
CA SER A 341 7.79 18.64 14.57
C SER A 341 8.46 19.43 15.69
N PHE A 342 8.47 20.74 15.52
CA PHE A 342 8.89 21.71 16.51
C PHE A 342 7.68 22.57 16.86
N SER A 343 7.25 22.51 18.12
CA SER A 343 6.14 23.33 18.59
C SER A 343 6.62 24.74 18.90
N THR A 344 5.81 25.72 18.54
CA THR A 344 5.94 27.11 19.00
C THR A 344 4.84 27.37 20.05
N ASN A 345 5.14 28.09 21.12
CA ASN A 345 4.19 28.38 22.20
C ASN A 345 3.16 29.43 21.79
N VAL A 346 3.39 30.16 20.69
CA VAL A 346 2.54 31.32 20.35
C VAL A 346 1.16 30.91 19.83
N THR A 347 0.95 29.68 19.32
CA THR A 347 -0.39 29.25 18.85
C THR A 347 -0.61 27.72 18.76
N ASN A 348 0.15 26.87 19.47
CA ASN A 348 0.24 25.41 19.17
C ASN A 348 0.70 25.10 17.73
N LEU A 349 1.16 26.11 16.98
CA LEU A 349 1.65 25.98 15.62
C LEU A 349 2.91 25.12 15.59
N GLN A 350 2.92 24.14 14.69
CA GLN A 350 4.03 23.21 14.52
C GLN A 350 4.78 23.46 13.22
N VAL A 351 6.09 23.60 13.31
CA VAL A 351 6.98 23.53 12.14
C VAL A 351 7.36 22.08 11.94
N VAL A 352 7.02 21.51 10.78
CA VAL A 352 7.19 20.07 10.49
C VAL A 352 8.23 19.86 9.40
N ILE A 353 9.26 19.09 9.73
CA ILE A 353 10.29 18.66 8.81
C ILE A 353 10.11 17.16 8.57
N ASN A 354 9.74 16.79 7.35
CA ASN A 354 9.81 15.38 6.93
C ASN A 354 11.29 14.98 6.78
N SER A 355 11.62 13.71 7.01
CA SER A 355 12.99 13.19 6.90
C SER A 355 13.65 13.54 5.57
N GLU A 356 12.89 13.42 4.49
CA GLU A 356 13.30 13.81 3.14
C GLU A 356 13.61 15.30 2.97
N ASN A 357 13.05 16.16 3.81
CA ASN A 357 13.25 17.61 3.74
C ASN A 357 14.42 18.08 4.61
N ASN A 358 15.05 17.17 5.35
CA ASN A 358 16.21 17.47 6.18
C ASN A 358 17.51 17.13 5.45
N LEU A 359 18.22 18.16 4.98
CA LEU A 359 19.45 18.04 4.21
C LEU A 359 20.71 18.43 5.01
N ALA A 360 20.55 18.96 6.23
CA ALA A 360 21.69 19.38 7.04
C ALA A 360 22.56 18.17 7.43
N PRO A 361 23.89 18.22 7.27
CA PRO A 361 24.75 17.11 7.68
C PRO A 361 24.78 16.93 9.21
N CYS A 362 24.96 15.70 9.67
CA CYS A 362 25.05 15.40 11.11
C CYS A 362 26.46 15.49 11.71
N ILE A 363 27.52 15.60 10.90
CA ILE A 363 28.90 15.49 11.38
C ILE A 363 29.57 16.85 11.37
N ILE A 364 29.94 17.32 12.56
CA ILE A 364 30.77 18.51 12.74
C ILE A 364 32.23 18.05 12.84
N LYS A 365 33.08 18.57 11.95
CA LYS A 365 34.51 18.30 11.96
C LYS A 365 35.27 19.49 12.55
N PHE A 366 36.06 19.23 13.58
CA PHE A 366 36.94 20.24 14.17
C PHE A 366 38.27 20.27 13.40
N LYS A 367 38.92 21.43 13.42
CA LYS A 367 40.20 21.68 12.76
C LYS A 367 41.29 20.72 13.26
N ASP A 368 41.34 20.52 14.58
CA ASP A 368 42.34 19.70 15.25
C ASP A 368 41.83 19.17 16.61
N ARG A 369 42.69 18.41 17.29
CA ARG A 369 42.38 17.79 18.58
C ARG A 369 42.22 18.81 19.70
N ASP A 370 42.93 19.92 19.63
CA ASP A 370 42.86 20.96 20.66
C ASP A 370 41.52 21.69 20.58
N GLU A 371 41.04 21.99 19.36
CA GLU A 371 39.70 22.53 19.13
C GLU A 371 38.60 21.53 19.53
N ALA A 372 38.73 20.25 19.18
CA ALA A 372 37.78 19.22 19.61
C ALA A 372 37.71 19.11 21.14
N LYS A 373 38.87 19.12 21.82
CA LYS A 373 38.97 19.10 23.29
C LYS A 373 38.36 20.35 23.92
N TYR A 374 38.58 21.51 23.30
CA TYR A 374 37.99 22.78 23.72
C TYR A 374 36.46 22.73 23.70
N VAL A 375 35.89 22.33 22.55
CA VAL A 375 34.43 22.25 22.39
C VAL A 375 33.82 21.19 23.31
N TYR A 376 34.46 20.02 23.44
CA TYR A 376 34.05 18.99 24.39
C TYR A 376 34.01 19.53 25.83
N GLY A 377 35.04 20.28 26.23
CA GLY A 377 35.10 20.93 27.53
C GLY A 377 33.96 21.94 27.74
N ALA A 378 33.66 22.76 26.74
CA ALA A 378 32.57 23.73 26.80
C ALA A 378 31.19 23.05 26.97
N ILE A 379 30.94 21.96 26.24
CA ILE A 379 29.71 21.17 26.34
C ILE A 379 29.58 20.54 27.74
N ASN A 380 30.67 19.94 28.25
CA ASN A 380 30.65 19.28 29.55
C ASN A 380 30.52 20.28 30.73
N ASN A 381 31.08 21.48 30.58
CA ASN A 381 31.00 22.54 31.59
C ASN A 381 29.66 23.28 31.61
N SER A 382 28.66 22.82 30.83
CA SER A 382 27.31 23.39 30.84
C SER A 382 27.26 24.87 30.50
N ASP A 383 28.07 25.28 29.53
CA ASP A 383 28.07 26.68 29.10
C ASP A 383 26.75 27.04 28.40
N ASN A 384 26.00 27.99 28.96
CA ASN A 384 24.71 28.43 28.41
C ASN A 384 24.86 29.22 27.09
N ARG A 385 26.09 29.40 26.60
CA ARG A 385 26.43 30.10 25.37
C ARG A 385 26.64 29.15 24.18
N LEU A 386 26.09 27.95 24.29
CA LEU A 386 26.07 26.92 23.26
C LEU A 386 24.66 26.78 22.66
N GLY A 387 24.59 26.52 21.36
CA GLY A 387 23.33 26.24 20.68
C GLY A 387 23.53 25.77 19.25
N PHE A 388 22.42 25.49 18.58
CA PHE A 388 22.38 25.30 17.13
C PHE A 388 21.63 26.44 16.44
N GLU A 389 22.05 26.82 15.24
CA GLU A 389 21.28 27.64 14.29
C GLU A 389 20.87 26.74 13.13
N MET A 390 19.58 26.44 12.98
CA MET A 390 19.05 25.74 11.80
C MET A 390 18.62 26.74 10.73
N SER A 391 18.89 26.44 9.48
CA SER A 391 18.45 27.24 8.33
C SER A 391 17.19 26.59 7.74
N LEU A 392 16.03 27.08 8.20
CA LEU A 392 14.73 26.56 7.79
C LEU A 392 14.14 27.36 6.65
N TYR A 393 13.71 26.66 5.61
CA TYR A 393 12.89 27.17 4.53
C TYR A 393 11.46 26.70 4.73
N LEU A 394 10.51 27.62 4.84
CA LEU A 394 9.08 27.31 4.84
C LEU A 394 8.53 27.58 3.46
N ASP A 395 7.90 26.59 2.84
CA ASP A 395 7.48 26.67 1.44
C ASP A 395 6.13 27.37 1.20
N GLY A 396 5.49 27.85 2.28
CA GLY A 396 4.16 28.46 2.21
C GLY A 396 3.02 27.44 2.15
N THR A 397 3.28 26.15 2.35
CA THR A 397 2.23 25.15 2.50
C THR A 397 1.90 24.91 3.98
N SER A 398 0.60 24.93 4.29
CA SER A 398 0.05 24.75 5.64
C SER A 398 -1.09 23.75 5.59
N ALA A 399 -1.11 22.79 6.51
CA ALA A 399 -2.23 21.87 6.72
C ALA A 399 -2.36 21.50 8.20
N ASP A 400 -3.57 21.55 8.76
CA ASP A 400 -3.85 21.18 10.16
C ASP A 400 -2.89 21.83 11.18
N ASP A 401 -2.71 23.16 11.09
CA ASP A 401 -1.80 23.95 11.94
C ASP A 401 -0.32 23.53 11.88
N LYS A 402 0.08 22.90 10.77
CA LYS A 402 1.47 22.49 10.51
C LYS A 402 2.02 23.20 9.28
N LEU A 403 3.16 23.85 9.46
CA LEU A 403 3.94 24.45 8.39
C LEU A 403 4.98 23.46 7.90
N ASN A 404 4.97 23.18 6.60
CA ASN A 404 5.98 22.32 6.00
C ASN A 404 7.32 23.07 5.90
N ALA A 405 8.38 22.41 6.35
CA ALA A 405 9.69 23.00 6.48
C ALA A 405 10.79 22.09 5.90
N TYR A 406 11.84 22.75 5.44
CA TYR A 406 13.04 22.14 4.88
C TYR A 406 14.24 22.69 5.63
N ASN A 407 15.15 21.80 6.02
CA ASN A 407 16.37 22.19 6.72
C ASN A 407 17.56 22.03 5.79
N SER A 408 18.22 23.14 5.46
CA SER A 408 19.38 23.12 4.56
C SER A 408 20.71 23.06 5.28
N ASN A 409 20.76 23.57 6.51
CA ASN A 409 21.99 23.74 7.25
C ASN A 409 21.72 23.74 8.75
N LEU A 410 22.69 23.26 9.53
CA LEU A 410 22.64 23.21 10.98
C LEU A 410 23.99 23.71 11.47
N VAL A 411 24.08 24.83 12.17
CA VAL A 411 25.38 25.37 12.62
C VAL A 411 25.47 25.22 14.12
N PHE A 412 26.53 24.59 14.63
CA PHE A 412 26.81 24.60 16.07
C PHE A 412 27.53 25.90 16.43
N VAL A 413 27.01 26.60 17.45
CA VAL A 413 27.48 27.92 17.84
C VAL A 413 27.95 27.90 19.28
N LEU A 414 29.14 28.46 19.51
CA LEU A 414 29.71 28.70 20.81
C LEU A 414 30.07 30.18 20.94
N ARG A 415 29.48 30.85 21.93
CA ARG A 415 29.81 32.23 22.27
C ARG A 415 30.72 32.29 23.49
N GLU A 416 31.79 33.04 23.36
CA GLU A 416 32.84 33.20 24.34
C GLU A 416 32.51 34.28 25.40
N GLN A 417 33.33 34.41 26.45
CA GLN A 417 33.04 35.35 27.55
C GLN A 417 33.26 36.80 27.14
N ASP A 418 34.21 37.00 26.22
CA ASP A 418 34.50 38.27 25.57
C ASP A 418 33.47 38.64 24.48
N GLY A 419 32.47 37.78 24.24
CA GLY A 419 31.44 37.98 23.22
C GLY A 419 31.83 37.55 21.81
N SER A 420 33.03 37.02 21.59
CA SER A 420 33.39 36.40 20.30
C SER A 420 32.56 35.13 20.04
N VAL A 421 32.38 34.76 18.78
CA VAL A 421 31.50 33.64 18.38
C VAL A 421 32.24 32.70 17.45
N ARG A 422 32.27 31.42 17.82
CA ARG A 422 32.75 30.32 16.99
C ARG A 422 31.56 29.59 16.38
N ARG A 423 31.61 29.37 15.06
CA ARG A 423 30.59 28.65 14.31
C ARG A 423 31.21 27.43 13.66
N TYR A 424 30.60 26.27 13.89
CA TYR A 424 31.04 25.01 13.35
C TYR A 424 29.95 24.48 12.42
N VAL A 425 30.26 24.47 11.13
CA VAL A 425 29.35 23.99 10.09
C VAL A 425 29.60 22.49 9.88
N PRO A 426 28.58 21.64 9.99
CA PRO A 426 28.66 20.23 9.66
C PRO A 426 29.09 20.05 8.21
N THR A 427 30.00 19.12 8.00
CA THR A 427 30.46 18.74 6.66
C THR A 427 29.67 17.51 6.20
N SER A 428 29.29 17.47 4.92
CA SER A 428 28.86 16.22 4.30
C SER A 428 30.00 15.20 4.40
N LYS A 429 29.67 13.93 4.68
CA LYS A 429 30.63 12.82 4.63
C LYS A 429 31.30 12.74 3.26
#